data_AF-A0A846XQ89-F1
#
_entry.id   AF-A0A846XQ89-F1
#
_cell.length_a   1.000
_cell.length_b   1.000
_cell.length_c   1.000
_cell.angle_alpha   90.00
_cell.angle_beta   90.00
_cell.angle_gamma   90.00
#
_symmetry.space_group_name_H-M   'P 1'
#
loop_
_entity.id
_entity.type
_entity.pdbx_description
1 polymer ?
#
loop_
_entity_poly.entity_id
_entity_poly.type
_entity_poly.pdbx_seq_one_letter_code
_entity_poly.pdbx_strand_id
1 'polypeptide(L)' 'MPELAPIPFARLNLEQVRERLLAAAAFGESLSPDQLEALAGKLSAGLNIYIEATQNSSRPAHTGRACLDFRGHRR' A
#
# COMPACT_ATOMS: atom_id res chain seq x y z
N MET A 1 1.65 -3.75 -21.37
CA MET A 1 2.51 -3.40 -20.23
C MET A 1 2.19 -4.38 -19.11
N PRO A 2 3.15 -5.10 -18.52
CA PRO A 2 2.83 -5.96 -17.38
C PRO A 2 2.33 -5.08 -16.24
N GLU A 3 1.17 -5.41 -15.70
CA GLU A 3 0.63 -4.76 -14.51
C GLU A 3 1.64 -5.00 -13.37
N LEU A 4 2.22 -3.93 -12.83
CA LEU A 4 3.09 -4.07 -11.66
C LEU A 4 2.25 -4.67 -10.53
N ALA A 5 2.80 -5.67 -9.85
CA ALA A 5 2.20 -6.13 -8.61
C ALA A 5 2.01 -4.91 -7.66
N PRO A 6 0.90 -4.84 -6.90
CA PRO A 6 0.51 -3.62 -6.19
C PRO A 6 1.62 -3.02 -5.30
N ILE A 7 2.36 -3.86 -4.56
CA ILE A 7 3.43 -3.38 -3.67
C ILE A 7 4.62 -2.79 -4.45
N PRO A 8 5.19 -3.45 -5.48
CA PRO A 8 6.17 -2.81 -6.36
C PRO A 8 5.75 -1.46 -6.94
N PHE A 9 4.48 -1.32 -7.36
CA PHE A 9 3.96 -0.03 -7.84
C PHE A 9 3.92 1.03 -6.73
N ALA A 10 3.45 0.67 -5.53
CA ALA A 10 3.44 1.55 -4.38
C ALA A 10 4.85 2.04 -4.01
N ARG A 11 5.83 1.13 -4.02
CA ARG A 11 7.25 1.47 -3.79
C ARG A 11 7.76 2.48 -4.79
N LEU A 12 7.48 2.26 -6.09
CA LEU A 12 7.93 3.16 -7.14
C LEU A 12 7.39 4.58 -6.93
N ASN A 13 6.11 4.73 -6.56
CA ASN A 13 5.52 6.03 -6.30
C ASN A 13 6.19 6.75 -5.12
N LEU A 14 6.42 6.04 -4.01
CA LEU A 14 7.04 6.63 -2.82
C LEU A 14 8.51 7.02 -3.07
N GLU A 15 9.26 6.19 -3.80
CA GLU A 15 10.66 6.50 -4.16
C GLU A 15 10.74 7.72 -5.08
N GLN A 16 9.87 7.83 -6.09
CA GLN A 16 9.84 9.01 -6.95
C GLN A 16 9.53 10.30 -6.17
N VAL A 17 8.62 10.23 -5.19
CA VAL A 17 8.34 11.38 -4.32
C VAL A 17 9.56 11.75 -3.48
N ARG A 18 10.19 10.76 -2.85
CA ARG A 18 11.41 10.95 -2.05
C ARG A 18 12.54 11.58 -2.88
N GLU A 19 12.84 11.03 -4.05
CA GLU A 19 13.89 11.54 -4.94
C GLU A 19 13.64 12.98 -5.35
N ARG A 20 12.39 13.31 -5.73
CA ARG A 20 12.04 14.68 -6.14
C ARG A 20 12.21 15.69 -5.00
N LEU A 21 11.76 15.33 -3.80
CA LEU A 21 11.91 16.19 -2.62
C LEU A 21 13.37 16.39 -2.24
N LEU A 22 14.18 15.32 -2.28
CA LEU A 22 15.62 15.41 -2.02
C LEU A 22 16.34 16.28 -3.05
N ALA A 23 16.01 16.13 -4.34
CA ALA A 23 16.57 16.96 -5.39
C ALA A 23 16.21 18.44 -5.17
N ALA A 24 14.94 18.74 -4.89
CA ALA A 24 14.50 20.11 -4.64
C ALA A 24 15.23 20.73 -3.44
N ALA A 25 15.36 19.98 -2.34
CA ALA A 25 16.09 20.44 -1.15
C ALA A 25 17.59 20.63 -1.41
N ALA A 26 18.22 19.75 -2.16
CA ALA A 26 19.65 19.80 -2.45
C ALA A 26 20.04 20.99 -3.35
N PHE A 27 19.15 21.39 -4.27
CA PHE A 27 19.41 22.45 -5.24
C PHE A 27 18.67 23.75 -4.94
N GLY A 28 17.93 23.83 -3.82
CA GLY A 28 17.12 25.01 -3.48
C GLY A 28 15.99 25.28 -4.47
N GLU A 29 15.50 24.24 -5.15
CA GLU A 29 14.47 24.36 -6.17
C GLU A 29 13.09 24.49 -5.53
N SER A 30 12.32 25.50 -5.95
CA SER A 30 10.92 25.63 -5.56
C SER A 30 10.06 24.71 -6.41
N LEU A 31 9.21 23.90 -5.77
CA LEU A 31 8.20 23.10 -6.46
C LEU A 31 6.97 23.96 -6.74
N SER A 32 6.45 23.89 -7.96
CA SER A 32 5.19 24.55 -8.31
C SER A 32 3.99 23.87 -7.61
N PRO A 33 2.84 24.56 -7.49
CA PRO A 33 1.61 23.94 -6.96
C PRO A 33 1.23 22.64 -7.68
N ASP A 34 1.26 22.62 -9.01
CA ASP A 34 0.95 21.41 -9.81
C ASP A 34 1.93 20.27 -9.54
N GLN A 35 3.21 20.58 -9.36
CA GLN A 35 4.22 19.58 -8.98
C GLN A 35 3.94 19.02 -7.59
N LEU A 36 3.57 19.86 -6.63
CA LEU A 36 3.20 19.44 -5.28
C LEU A 36 1.95 18.56 -5.29
N GLU A 37 0.93 18.91 -6.06
CA GLU A 37 -0.28 18.11 -6.24
C GLU A 37 0.03 16.74 -6.83
N ALA A 38 0.86 16.70 -7.89
CA ALA A 38 1.27 15.44 -8.51
C ALA A 38 2.05 14.53 -7.52
N LEU A 39 2.94 15.10 -6.70
CA LEU A 39 3.66 14.36 -5.67
C LEU A 39 2.73 13.87 -4.55
N ALA A 40 1.77 14.69 -4.12
CA ALA A 40 0.77 14.32 -3.12
C ALA A 40 -0.14 13.18 -3.62
N GLY A 41 -0.49 13.18 -4.90
CA GLY A 41 -1.21 12.07 -5.55
C GLY A 41 -0.43 10.76 -5.52
N LYS A 42 0.85 10.78 -5.90
CA LYS A 42 1.73 9.61 -5.82
C LYS A 42 1.90 9.10 -4.39
N LEU A 43 2.08 10.00 -3.43
CA LEU A 43 2.21 9.68 -2.02
C LEU A 43 0.94 8.97 -1.50
N SER A 44 -0.23 9.55 -1.76
CA SER A 44 -1.53 9.00 -1.34
C SER A 44 -1.77 7.62 -1.95
N ALA A 45 -1.53 7.48 -3.27
CA ALA A 45 -1.70 6.20 -3.95
C ALA A 45 -0.75 5.12 -3.40
N GLY A 46 0.52 5.43 -3.20
CA GLY A 46 1.49 4.49 -2.63
C GLY A 46 1.12 4.03 -1.22
N LEU A 47 0.72 4.97 -0.35
CA LEU A 47 0.33 4.65 1.02
C LEU A 47 -0.96 3.82 1.07
N ASN A 48 -1.98 4.15 0.27
CA ASN A 48 -3.23 3.38 0.23
C ASN A 48 -2.99 1.93 -0.15
N ILE A 49 -2.16 1.68 -1.18
CA ILE A 49 -1.83 0.31 -1.60
C ILE A 49 -1.09 -0.45 -0.50
N TYR A 50 -0.17 0.20 0.22
CA TYR A 50 0.49 -0.41 1.36
C TYR A 50 -0.48 -0.76 2.49
N ILE A 51 -1.39 0.15 2.80
CA ILE A 51 -2.43 -0.05 3.81
C ILE A 51 -3.30 -1.25 3.41
N GLU A 52 -3.80 -1.29 2.19
CA GLU A 52 -4.62 -2.39 1.68
C GLU A 52 -3.86 -3.73 1.71
N ALA A 53 -2.61 -3.74 1.27
CA ALA A 53 -1.79 -4.94 1.25
C ALA A 53 -1.47 -5.46 2.66
N THR A 54 -1.26 -4.58 3.63
CA THR A 54 -0.90 -4.95 5.02
C THR A 54 -2.13 -5.25 5.87
N GLN A 55 -3.24 -4.53 5.70
CA GLN A 55 -4.48 -4.77 6.43
C GLN A 55 -5.18 -6.06 5.97
N ASN A 56 -5.19 -6.36 4.66
CA ASN A 56 -5.72 -7.63 4.17
C ASN A 56 -4.89 -8.84 4.65
N SER A 57 -3.61 -8.64 4.96
CA SER A 57 -2.74 -9.68 5.55
C SER A 57 -3.05 -9.93 7.03
N SER A 58 -3.62 -8.94 7.74
CA SER A 58 -3.97 -9.02 9.16
C SER A 58 -5.39 -9.53 9.43
N ARG A 59 -6.24 -9.59 8.40
CA ARG A 59 -7.57 -10.18 8.53
C ARG A 59 -7.36 -11.69 8.66
N PRO A 60 -7.65 -12.32 9.82
CA PRO A 60 -7.54 -13.77 9.90
C PRO A 60 -8.43 -14.30 8.79
N ALA A 61 -7.85 -15.13 7.91
CA ALA A 61 -8.65 -15.87 6.96
C ALA A 61 -9.77 -16.48 7.80
N HIS A 62 -11.00 -16.07 7.54
CA HIS A 62 -12.15 -16.81 8.03
C HIS A 62 -12.12 -18.12 7.24
N THR A 63 -11.13 -18.96 7.53
CA THR A 63 -11.08 -20.34 7.09
C THR A 63 -12.33 -20.94 7.68
N GLY A 64 -13.36 -21.01 6.82
CA GLY A 64 -14.58 -21.73 7.05
C GLY A 64 -14.22 -23.15 7.45
N ARG A 65 -14.16 -23.36 8.76
CA ARG A 65 -14.07 -24.63 9.47
C ARG A 65 -14.09 -24.30 10.96
N ALA A 66 -15.15 -23.62 11.38
CA ALA A 66 -15.77 -24.06 12.61
C ALA A 66 -16.20 -25.51 12.33
N CYS A 67 -15.28 -26.45 12.60
CA CYS A 67 -15.59 -27.86 12.62
C CYS A 67 -16.81 -27.98 13.51
N LEU A 68 -17.91 -28.39 12.91
CA LEU A 68 -19.02 -29.00 13.62
C LEU A 68 -18.40 -30.14 14.43
N ASP A 69 -18.09 -29.88 15.70
CA ASP A 69 -17.85 -30.93 16.66
C ASP A 69 -19.21 -31.62 16.87
N PHE A 70 -19.49 -32.56 16.00
CA PHE A 70 -20.43 -33.66 16.18
C PHE A 70 -19.92 -34.48 17.37
N ARG A 71 -20.00 -33.94 18.60
CA ARG A 71 -19.89 -34.75 19.81
C ARG A 71 -21.14 -35.60 19.92
N GLY A 72 -21.13 -36.69 19.18
CA GLY A 72 -21.92 -37.87 19.47
C GLY A 72 -21.56 -38.38 20.86
N HIS A 73 -22.27 -37.92 21.87
CA HIS A 73 -22.42 -38.67 23.11
C HIS A 73 -23.73 -39.47 23.04
N ARG A 74 -23.61 -40.70 22.54
CA ARG A 74 -24.42 -41.80 23.06
C ARG A 74 -23.80 -42.23 24.39
N ARG A 75 -24.51 -41.99 25.49
CA ARG A 75 -24.87 -42.97 26.52
C ARG A 75 -25.92 -42.36 27.44
#